data_AF-A0A419YEJ7-F1
#
_entry.id   AF-A0A419YEJ7-F1
#
_cell.length_a   1.000
_cell.length_b   1.000
_cell.length_c   1.000
_cell.angle_alpha   90.00
_cell.angle_beta   90.00
_cell.angle_gamma   90.00
#
_symmetry.space_group_name_H-M   'P 1'
#
loop_
_entity.id
_entity.type
_entity.pdbx_description
1 polymer ?
#
loop_
_entity_poly.entity_id
_entity_poly.type
_entity_poly.pdbx_seq_one_letter_code
_entity_poly.pdbx_strand_id
1 'polypeptide(L)'
;MAAGGEEKAVFHALRKDAAETLPRIAEKHATVVEDAVEKGAKNLAAHAATEARIAEDLKAIVSSDVKVAGPRVATETNALAGAGGEVRSVVAPRSEIELGPLEGDAERFGNSALRDGPNYQQEIDGQLGPRGLDRAEHDRLRLTPTNNLSEEEIRQVVQVRDAIKLDEGRMVTKVVKPDVAQAYLENATELGGRSFNPAEFRGSIARGSDTADLRSMDELRDGLALDDGGLGWTPIPHGASEAYQMRFPAPHGMHADPTLGAVGDQALADRVAGMAGQDAGKAWDAPFLGTGYTGGGVPEWDAAPTGFPHGAEIWRLNADGTEEAVGYFDKNDGLWKYHD
;
A
#
# COMPACT_ATOMS: atom_id res chain seq x y z
N MET A 1 -37.32 21.63 52.86
CA MET A 1 -36.21 21.40 51.92
C MET A 1 -36.41 20.02 51.30
N ALA A 2 -37.20 19.94 50.22
CA ALA A 2 -37.46 18.69 49.49
C ALA A 2 -36.47 18.59 48.32
N ALA A 3 -35.24 18.17 48.61
CA ALA A 3 -34.21 17.88 47.61
C ALA A 3 -34.13 16.36 47.46
N GLY A 4 -34.45 15.83 46.28
CA GLY A 4 -34.36 14.38 45.99
C GLY A 4 -35.43 13.83 45.04
N GLY A 5 -36.37 14.64 44.57
CA GLY A 5 -37.37 14.22 43.57
C GLY A 5 -36.79 14.14 42.15
N GLU A 6 -35.99 15.13 41.76
CA GLU A 6 -35.43 15.22 40.41
C GLU A 6 -34.34 14.17 40.15
N GLU A 7 -33.44 13.93 41.11
CA GLU A 7 -32.41 12.89 40.99
C GLU A 7 -33.00 11.48 40.83
N LYS A 8 -34.11 11.19 41.52
CA LYS A 8 -34.83 9.92 41.35
C LYS A 8 -35.47 9.78 39.98
N ALA A 9 -35.98 10.88 39.41
CA ALA A 9 -36.56 10.87 38.08
C ALA A 9 -35.48 10.63 37.00
N VAL A 10 -34.32 11.27 37.13
CA VAL A 10 -33.17 11.08 36.23
C VAL A 10 -32.66 9.63 36.30
N PHE A 11 -32.51 9.07 37.51
CA PHE A 11 -32.04 7.69 37.67
C PHE A 11 -33.04 6.67 37.09
N HIS A 12 -34.34 6.93 37.22
CA HIS A 12 -35.36 6.09 36.61
C HIS A 12 -35.36 6.16 35.08
N ALA A 13 -35.15 7.36 34.51
CA ALA A 13 -35.05 7.55 33.07
C ALA A 13 -33.83 6.83 32.50
N LEU A 14 -32.66 6.98 33.11
CA LEU A 14 -31.42 6.30 32.70
C LEU A 14 -31.55 4.77 32.79
N ARG A 15 -32.18 4.26 33.86
CA ARG A 15 -32.40 2.82 34.01
C ARG A 15 -33.34 2.27 32.94
N LYS A 16 -34.37 3.02 32.57
CA LYS A 16 -35.30 2.64 31.50
C LYS A 16 -34.61 2.65 30.13
N ASP A 17 -33.84 3.69 29.85
CA ASP A 17 -33.07 3.83 28.61
C ASP A 17 -32.03 2.70 28.46
N ALA A 18 -31.30 2.38 29.52
CA ALA A 18 -30.38 1.24 29.54
C ALA A 18 -31.10 -0.10 29.32
N ALA A 19 -32.27 -0.30 29.91
CA ALA A 19 -33.05 -1.53 29.74
C ALA A 19 -33.58 -1.71 28.30
N GLU A 20 -33.83 -0.60 27.58
CA GLU A 20 -34.31 -0.62 26.20
C GLU A 20 -33.16 -0.71 25.18
N THR A 21 -32.01 -0.12 25.48
CA THR A 21 -30.86 -0.03 24.55
C THR A 21 -29.93 -1.23 24.62
N LEU A 22 -29.67 -1.79 25.81
CA LEU A 22 -28.74 -2.92 25.99
C LEU A 22 -29.11 -4.17 25.18
N PRO A 23 -30.39 -4.61 25.09
CA PRO A 23 -30.75 -5.75 24.25
C PRO A 23 -30.51 -5.50 22.77
N ARG A 24 -30.75 -4.28 22.27
CA ARG A 24 -30.51 -3.92 20.86
C ARG A 24 -29.03 -3.88 20.52
N ILE A 25 -28.20 -3.45 21.46
CA ILE A 25 -26.74 -3.49 21.34
C ILE A 25 -26.28 -4.96 21.31
N ALA A 26 -26.79 -5.80 22.20
CA ALA A 26 -26.48 -7.24 22.22
C ALA A 26 -26.90 -7.93 20.92
N GLU A 27 -28.10 -7.67 20.39
CA GLU A 27 -28.56 -8.20 19.10
C GLU A 27 -27.69 -7.71 17.92
N LYS A 28 -27.34 -6.42 17.89
CA LYS A 28 -26.48 -5.86 16.85
C LYS A 28 -25.05 -6.43 16.88
N HIS A 29 -24.54 -6.78 18.05
CA HIS A 29 -23.22 -7.38 18.17
C HIS A 29 -23.23 -8.91 18.06
N ALA A 30 -24.37 -9.57 18.25
CA ALA A 30 -24.51 -11.01 18.02
C ALA A 30 -24.20 -11.35 16.56
N THR A 31 -24.72 -10.58 15.61
CA THR A 31 -24.43 -10.77 14.18
C THR A 31 -22.95 -10.56 13.85
N VAL A 32 -22.29 -9.60 14.51
CA VAL A 32 -20.85 -9.37 14.34
C VAL A 32 -20.02 -10.56 14.83
N VAL A 33 -20.43 -11.18 15.94
CA VAL A 33 -19.77 -12.39 16.46
C VAL A 33 -20.03 -13.59 15.53
N GLU A 34 -21.26 -13.75 15.04
CA GLU A 34 -21.61 -14.81 14.08
C GLU A 34 -20.82 -14.67 12.77
N ASP A 35 -20.74 -13.45 12.21
CA ASP A 35 -19.97 -13.15 11.00
C ASP A 35 -18.47 -13.42 11.22
N ALA A 36 -17.93 -13.05 12.39
CA ALA A 36 -16.53 -13.31 12.73
C ALA A 36 -16.25 -14.80 12.86
N VAL A 37 -17.16 -15.58 13.46
CA VAL A 37 -17.06 -17.05 13.56
C VAL A 37 -17.14 -17.69 12.18
N GLU A 38 -18.07 -17.25 11.33
CA GLU A 38 -18.20 -17.78 9.96
C GLU A 38 -16.94 -17.48 9.13
N LYS A 39 -16.42 -16.25 9.21
CA LYS A 39 -15.18 -15.85 8.53
C LYS A 39 -13.98 -16.65 9.05
N GLY A 40 -13.88 -16.83 10.37
CA GLY A 40 -12.86 -17.65 11.01
C GLY A 40 -12.91 -19.11 10.54
N ALA A 41 -14.10 -19.71 10.47
CA ALA A 41 -14.29 -21.08 9.99
C ALA A 41 -13.91 -21.23 8.51
N LYS A 42 -14.27 -20.26 7.65
CA LYS A 42 -13.86 -20.24 6.23
C LYS A 42 -12.35 -20.15 6.07
N ASN A 43 -11.69 -19.29 6.86
CA ASN A 43 -10.23 -19.14 6.83
C ASN A 43 -9.52 -20.43 7.27
N LEU A 44 -9.99 -21.08 8.33
CA LEU A 44 -9.45 -22.37 8.77
C LEU A 44 -9.59 -23.46 7.71
N ALA A 45 -10.74 -23.52 7.02
CA ALA A 45 -10.95 -24.48 5.94
C ALA A 45 -10.03 -24.21 4.73
N ALA A 46 -9.83 -22.94 4.36
CA ALA A 46 -8.91 -22.56 3.29
C ALA A 46 -7.44 -22.86 3.64
N HIS A 47 -7.06 -22.65 4.91
CA HIS A 47 -5.73 -23.01 5.41
C HIS A 47 -5.50 -24.52 5.32
N ALA A 48 -6.45 -25.34 5.78
CA ALA A 48 -6.35 -26.79 5.70
C ALA A 48 -6.24 -27.30 4.24
N ALA A 49 -6.97 -26.69 3.30
CA ALA A 49 -6.86 -27.01 1.87
C ALA A 49 -5.49 -26.63 1.29
N THR A 50 -4.91 -25.53 1.75
CA THR A 50 -3.58 -25.07 1.33
C THR A 50 -2.49 -26.00 1.85
N GLU A 51 -2.55 -26.41 3.11
CA GLU A 51 -1.64 -27.39 3.69
C GLU A 51 -1.69 -28.73 2.95
N ALA A 52 -2.89 -29.20 2.59
CA ALA A 52 -3.05 -30.42 1.82
C ALA A 52 -2.36 -30.34 0.44
N ARG A 53 -2.51 -29.20 -0.26
CA ARG A 53 -1.85 -28.97 -1.55
C ARG A 53 -0.32 -28.93 -1.41
N ILE A 54 0.21 -28.24 -0.40
CA ILE A 54 1.66 -28.19 -0.14
C ILE A 54 2.21 -29.60 0.14
N ALA A 55 1.48 -30.42 0.89
CA ALA A 55 1.88 -31.79 1.17
C ALA A 55 1.92 -32.65 -0.11
N GLU A 56 0.98 -32.46 -1.04
CA GLU A 56 0.98 -33.15 -2.34
C GLU A 56 2.13 -32.69 -3.23
N ASP A 57 2.39 -31.38 -3.31
CA ASP A 57 3.47 -30.80 -4.12
C ASP A 57 4.85 -31.26 -3.61
N LEU A 58 5.05 -31.29 -2.29
CA LEU A 58 6.28 -31.82 -1.69
C LEU A 58 6.48 -33.30 -2.01
N LYS A 59 5.40 -34.09 -2.03
CA LYS A 59 5.47 -35.51 -2.39
C LYS A 59 5.82 -35.71 -3.86
N ALA A 60 5.37 -34.83 -4.76
CA ALA A 60 5.72 -34.86 -6.17
C ALA A 60 7.20 -34.52 -6.41
N ILE A 61 7.74 -33.53 -5.69
CA ILE A 61 9.15 -33.11 -5.80
C ILE A 61 10.08 -34.24 -5.35
N VAL A 62 9.80 -34.90 -4.23
CA VAL A 62 10.63 -36.00 -3.70
C VAL A 62 10.63 -37.23 -4.63
N SER A 63 9.67 -37.34 -5.55
CA SER A 63 9.56 -38.46 -6.49
C SER A 63 10.28 -38.25 -7.83
N SER A 64 10.93 -37.11 -8.07
CA SER A 64 11.60 -36.83 -9.35
C SER A 64 13.13 -36.83 -9.20
N ASP A 65 13.77 -37.88 -9.73
CA ASP A 65 15.23 -38.04 -9.81
C ASP A 65 15.87 -36.88 -10.60
N VAL A 66 16.77 -36.15 -9.93
CA VAL A 66 17.53 -35.03 -10.48
C VAL A 66 18.64 -35.53 -11.40
N LYS A 67 18.50 -35.31 -12.72
CA LYS A 67 19.61 -35.40 -13.68
C LYS A 67 20.30 -34.02 -13.80
N VAL A 68 21.50 -33.92 -13.25
CA VAL A 68 22.38 -32.76 -13.39
C VAL A 68 23.05 -32.78 -14.77
N ALA A 69 22.90 -31.70 -15.55
CA ALA A 69 23.65 -31.45 -16.78
C ALA A 69 24.60 -30.25 -16.59
N GLY A 70 25.87 -30.45 -16.96
CA GLY A 70 26.98 -29.54 -16.70
C GLY A 70 27.13 -28.34 -17.66
N PRO A 71 28.19 -27.53 -17.47
CA PRO A 71 28.31 -26.18 -18.00
C PRO A 71 28.92 -26.14 -19.41
N ARG A 72 28.53 -25.12 -20.20
CA ARG A 72 29.21 -24.75 -21.46
C ARG A 72 29.72 -23.31 -21.42
N VAL A 73 30.96 -23.16 -21.87
CA VAL A 73 31.76 -21.94 -21.94
C VAL A 73 31.65 -21.30 -23.34
N ALA A 74 31.86 -19.98 -23.32
CA ALA A 74 31.86 -18.91 -24.34
C ALA A 74 32.48 -19.13 -25.73
N THR A 75 32.05 -18.25 -26.67
CA THR A 75 32.86 -17.36 -27.54
C THR A 75 31.88 -16.45 -28.34
N GLU A 76 31.86 -15.12 -28.17
CA GLU A 76 32.69 -14.06 -28.80
C GLU A 76 32.48 -13.82 -30.32
N THR A 77 31.88 -12.67 -30.69
CA THR A 77 32.50 -11.51 -31.41
C THR A 77 31.56 -10.75 -32.35
N ASN A 78 31.74 -9.42 -32.28
CA ASN A 78 31.83 -8.42 -33.37
C ASN A 78 30.78 -7.32 -33.55
N ALA A 79 31.36 -6.14 -33.83
CA ALA A 79 30.87 -4.77 -33.77
C ALA A 79 30.43 -4.19 -35.13
N LEU A 80 29.78 -3.01 -35.08
CA LEU A 80 29.85 -1.81 -35.97
C LEU A 80 28.65 -0.90 -35.60
N ALA A 81 28.79 0.30 -35.02
CA ALA A 81 29.30 1.60 -35.50
C ALA A 81 28.35 2.40 -36.43
N GLY A 82 28.05 3.65 -36.04
CA GLY A 82 27.55 4.78 -36.87
C GLY A 82 26.12 5.24 -36.53
N ALA A 83 25.85 6.28 -35.71
CA ALA A 83 26.09 7.73 -35.83
C ALA A 83 24.94 8.53 -36.51
N GLY A 84 24.39 9.50 -35.76
CA GLY A 84 23.89 10.79 -36.29
C GLY A 84 22.40 11.10 -36.13
N GLY A 85 22.07 12.17 -35.37
CA GLY A 85 20.77 12.85 -35.46
C GLY A 85 20.32 13.64 -34.23
N GLU A 86 20.95 14.79 -33.97
CA GLU A 86 20.53 15.80 -32.98
C GLU A 86 19.13 16.37 -33.26
N VAL A 87 18.32 16.57 -32.21
CA VAL A 87 17.38 17.71 -32.13
C VAL A 87 17.45 18.31 -30.73
N ARG A 88 18.13 19.46 -30.63
CA ARG A 88 18.08 20.38 -29.49
C ARG A 88 16.70 21.01 -29.41
N SER A 89 16.02 20.87 -28.27
CA SER A 89 15.01 21.84 -27.83
C SER A 89 15.47 22.44 -26.51
N VAL A 90 15.82 23.72 -26.57
CA VAL A 90 16.27 24.53 -25.45
C VAL A 90 15.03 25.03 -24.73
N VAL A 91 14.72 24.45 -23.58
CA VAL A 91 13.82 25.05 -22.59
C VAL A 91 14.71 25.58 -21.48
N ALA A 92 14.62 26.89 -21.25
CA ALA A 92 15.42 27.59 -20.25
C ALA A 92 15.20 27.00 -18.84
N PRO A 93 16.25 26.88 -18.01
CA PRO A 93 16.09 26.43 -16.63
C PRO A 93 15.29 27.50 -15.87
N ARG A 94 14.11 27.11 -15.40
CA ARG A 94 13.45 27.83 -14.31
C ARG A 94 14.35 27.66 -13.09
N SER A 95 14.76 28.80 -12.52
CA SER A 95 15.49 28.95 -11.27
C SER A 95 15.12 27.85 -10.28
N GLU A 96 16.05 26.93 -10.04
CA GLU A 96 16.05 26.05 -8.88
C GLU A 96 15.90 26.95 -7.66
N ILE A 97 14.83 26.72 -6.89
CA ILE A 97 14.72 27.26 -5.55
C ILE A 97 15.90 26.64 -4.80
N GLU A 98 16.89 27.43 -4.41
CA GLU A 98 17.90 26.99 -3.44
C GLU A 98 17.15 26.51 -2.21
N LEU A 99 17.11 25.19 -2.04
CA LEU A 99 16.55 24.56 -0.86
C LEU A 99 17.52 24.87 0.27
N GLY A 100 17.11 25.77 1.15
CA GLY A 100 17.88 26.13 2.34
C GLY A 100 18.26 24.87 3.14
N PRO A 101 19.34 24.93 3.94
CA PRO A 101 19.74 23.81 4.78
C PRO A 101 18.55 23.31 5.61
N LEU A 102 18.41 21.99 5.77
CA LEU A 102 17.47 21.42 6.74
C LEU A 102 17.86 22.00 8.12
N GLU A 103 17.03 22.87 8.68
CA GLU A 103 17.24 23.41 10.01
C GLU A 103 17.06 22.30 11.06
N GLY A 104 18.16 21.60 11.36
CA GLY A 104 18.28 20.57 12.40
C GLY A 104 17.95 19.15 11.94
N ASP A 105 18.62 18.17 12.52
CA ASP A 105 18.39 16.72 12.33
C ASP A 105 17.05 16.22 12.90
N ALA A 106 16.09 17.13 13.11
CA ALA A 106 14.82 16.83 13.74
C ALA A 106 13.89 16.10 12.77
N GLU A 107 13.35 14.97 13.21
CA GLU A 107 12.34 14.20 12.50
C GLU A 107 11.13 15.08 12.12
N ARG A 108 10.70 15.01 10.86
CA ARG A 108 9.66 15.89 10.30
C ARG A 108 8.37 15.15 9.99
N PHE A 109 8.47 13.89 9.56
CA PHE A 109 7.36 13.13 9.00
C PHE A 109 6.92 11.94 9.87
N GLY A 110 6.87 12.16 11.19
CA GLY A 110 6.31 11.20 12.14
C GLY A 110 4.83 10.92 11.89
N ASN A 111 4.24 9.98 12.65
CA ASN A 111 2.86 9.51 12.41
C ASN A 111 1.81 10.64 12.32
N SER A 112 1.98 11.73 13.08
CA SER A 112 1.08 12.89 13.01
C SER A 112 1.11 13.60 11.66
N ALA A 113 2.28 13.66 11.01
CA ALA A 113 2.43 14.30 9.70
C ALA A 113 1.67 13.53 8.61
N LEU A 114 1.50 12.22 8.76
CA LEU A 114 0.70 11.41 7.83
C LEU A 114 -0.78 11.85 7.79
N ARG A 115 -1.27 12.60 8.79
CA ARG A 115 -2.67 13.06 8.88
C ARG A 115 -2.84 14.47 8.31
N ASP A 116 -2.29 14.69 7.14
CA ASP A 116 -2.22 16.00 6.48
C ASP A 116 -3.48 16.38 5.68
N GLY A 117 -4.53 15.56 5.74
CA GLY A 117 -5.79 15.79 5.07
C GLY A 117 -6.77 14.63 5.30
N PRO A 118 -7.92 14.64 4.59
CA PRO A 118 -8.89 13.57 4.73
C PRO A 118 -8.31 12.24 4.25
N ASN A 119 -8.70 11.18 4.93
CA ASN A 119 -8.42 9.81 4.50
C ASN A 119 -9.56 9.26 3.63
N TYR A 120 -9.33 8.12 3.00
CA TYR A 120 -10.28 7.45 2.13
C TYR A 120 -11.63 7.21 2.78
N GLN A 121 -11.62 6.77 4.05
CA GLN A 121 -12.83 6.47 4.81
C GLN A 121 -13.73 7.70 4.97
N GLN A 122 -13.15 8.89 5.02
CA GLN A 122 -13.86 10.17 5.11
C GLN A 122 -14.35 10.67 3.75
N GLU A 123 -13.67 10.35 2.65
CA GLU A 123 -14.00 10.85 1.31
C GLU A 123 -15.01 9.98 0.57
N ILE A 124 -14.98 8.67 0.82
CA ILE A 124 -15.70 7.68 0.04
C ILE A 124 -17.23 7.89 0.06
N ASP A 125 -17.82 8.27 1.18
CA ASP A 125 -19.27 8.49 1.27
C ASP A 125 -19.72 9.65 0.36
N GLY A 126 -18.86 10.66 0.19
CA GLY A 126 -19.04 11.75 -0.78
C GLY A 126 -18.97 11.29 -2.23
N GLN A 127 -18.34 10.14 -2.50
CA GLN A 127 -18.32 9.52 -3.83
C GLN A 127 -19.47 8.54 -4.04
N LEU A 128 -19.90 7.82 -3.01
CA LEU A 128 -20.95 6.81 -3.13
C LEU A 128 -22.35 7.43 -3.19
N GLY A 129 -22.64 8.41 -2.32
CA GLY A 129 -23.96 9.01 -2.18
C GLY A 129 -24.54 9.57 -3.50
N PRO A 130 -23.82 10.42 -4.24
CA PRO A 130 -24.30 10.96 -5.53
C PRO A 130 -24.56 9.90 -6.60
N ARG A 131 -23.96 8.70 -6.46
CA ARG A 131 -24.10 7.57 -7.37
C ARG A 131 -25.17 6.56 -6.92
N GLY A 132 -25.78 6.78 -5.74
CA GLY A 132 -26.76 5.87 -5.16
C GLY A 132 -26.17 4.50 -4.77
N LEU A 133 -24.88 4.45 -4.48
CA LEU A 133 -24.16 3.21 -4.19
C LEU A 133 -24.19 2.90 -2.69
N ASP A 134 -24.37 1.63 -2.35
CA ASP A 134 -24.27 1.14 -0.99
C ASP A 134 -22.80 1.01 -0.56
N ARG A 135 -22.52 1.44 0.67
CA ARG A 135 -21.18 1.46 1.24
C ARG A 135 -20.62 0.06 1.51
N ALA A 136 -21.40 -0.80 2.15
CA ALA A 136 -20.98 -2.16 2.48
C ALA A 136 -20.76 -2.97 1.20
N GLU A 137 -21.62 -2.76 0.21
CA GLU A 137 -21.46 -3.40 -1.10
C GLU A 137 -20.19 -2.92 -1.81
N HIS A 138 -19.94 -1.61 -1.84
CA HIS A 138 -18.70 -1.10 -2.44
C HIS A 138 -17.44 -1.62 -1.71
N ASP A 139 -17.48 -1.69 -0.36
CA ASP A 139 -16.39 -2.27 0.43
C ASP A 139 -16.16 -3.76 0.10
N ARG A 140 -17.22 -4.54 -0.14
CA ARG A 140 -17.11 -5.92 -0.63
C ARG A 140 -16.46 -5.98 -2.02
N LEU A 141 -16.94 -5.15 -2.95
CA LEU A 141 -16.48 -5.15 -4.34
C LEU A 141 -15.02 -4.76 -4.46
N ARG A 142 -14.58 -3.70 -3.77
CA ARG A 142 -13.21 -3.21 -3.88
C ARG A 142 -12.16 -4.16 -3.30
N LEU A 143 -12.58 -5.04 -2.40
CA LEU A 143 -11.76 -6.11 -1.79
C LEU A 143 -11.85 -7.44 -2.55
N THR A 144 -12.64 -7.50 -3.62
CA THR A 144 -12.77 -8.68 -4.48
C THR A 144 -11.86 -8.50 -5.69
N PRO A 145 -11.00 -9.49 -6.05
CA PRO A 145 -10.19 -9.41 -7.26
C PRO A 145 -11.05 -9.13 -8.50
N THR A 146 -10.59 -8.26 -9.40
CA THR A 146 -11.37 -7.88 -10.60
C THR A 146 -11.76 -9.07 -11.47
N ASN A 147 -10.97 -10.16 -11.47
CA ASN A 147 -11.30 -11.41 -12.15
C ASN A 147 -12.64 -12.03 -11.70
N ASN A 148 -13.10 -11.70 -10.50
CA ASN A 148 -14.30 -12.26 -9.87
C ASN A 148 -15.47 -11.26 -9.87
N LEU A 149 -15.34 -10.12 -10.54
CA LEU A 149 -16.35 -9.08 -10.63
C LEU A 149 -17.01 -9.05 -12.00
N SER A 150 -18.28 -8.67 -12.06
CA SER A 150 -18.95 -8.33 -13.32
C SER A 150 -18.38 -7.03 -13.91
N GLU A 151 -18.63 -6.77 -15.19
CA GLU A 151 -18.18 -5.53 -15.84
C GLU A 151 -18.80 -4.28 -15.17
N GLU A 152 -20.06 -4.36 -14.75
CA GLU A 152 -20.75 -3.31 -14.02
C GLU A 152 -20.12 -3.06 -12.64
N GLU A 153 -19.81 -4.14 -11.91
CA GLU A 153 -19.13 -4.06 -10.61
C GLU A 153 -17.74 -3.45 -10.75
N ILE A 154 -16.95 -3.86 -11.75
CA ILE A 154 -15.64 -3.26 -12.05
C ILE A 154 -15.80 -1.77 -12.34
N ARG A 155 -16.73 -1.41 -13.22
CA ARG A 155 -16.97 0.00 -13.60
C ARG A 155 -17.33 0.84 -12.39
N GLN A 156 -18.15 0.32 -11.48
CA GLN A 156 -18.49 0.99 -10.23
C GLN A 156 -17.25 1.24 -9.36
N VAL A 157 -16.43 0.20 -9.14
CA VAL A 157 -15.23 0.30 -8.30
C VAL A 157 -14.24 1.29 -8.91
N VAL A 158 -13.97 1.18 -10.21
CA VAL A 158 -13.08 2.07 -10.97
C VAL A 158 -13.53 3.53 -10.86
N GLN A 159 -14.81 3.82 -11.07
CA GLN A 159 -15.33 5.19 -11.02
C GLN A 159 -15.24 5.85 -9.63
N VAL A 160 -15.42 5.07 -8.56
CA VAL A 160 -15.25 5.58 -7.20
C VAL A 160 -13.76 5.75 -6.89
N ARG A 161 -12.94 4.77 -7.25
CA ARG A 161 -11.49 4.79 -7.02
C ARG A 161 -10.81 5.96 -7.73
N ASP A 162 -11.17 6.18 -8.99
CA ASP A 162 -10.61 7.25 -9.81
C ASP A 162 -11.02 8.64 -9.30
N ALA A 163 -12.17 8.78 -8.64
CA ALA A 163 -12.58 10.06 -8.06
C ALA A 163 -11.76 10.47 -6.82
N ILE A 164 -10.99 9.55 -6.22
CA ILE A 164 -10.19 9.79 -5.03
C ILE A 164 -8.72 9.90 -5.45
N LYS A 165 -8.17 11.11 -5.36
CA LYS A 165 -6.85 11.44 -5.90
C LYS A 165 -5.77 11.50 -4.83
N LEU A 166 -4.53 11.38 -5.30
CA LEU A 166 -3.32 11.70 -4.55
C LEU A 166 -2.86 13.07 -5.06
N ASP A 167 -3.09 14.10 -4.25
CA ASP A 167 -2.72 15.46 -4.61
C ASP A 167 -1.24 15.74 -4.33
N GLU A 168 -0.68 16.68 -5.07
CA GLU A 168 0.67 17.20 -4.81
C GLU A 168 0.80 17.71 -3.37
N GLY A 169 1.98 17.51 -2.78
CA GLY A 169 2.29 17.92 -1.41
C GLY A 169 1.67 17.04 -0.34
N ARG A 170 0.69 16.17 -0.67
CA ARG A 170 0.12 15.23 0.30
C ARG A 170 1.16 14.20 0.72
N MET A 171 1.18 13.84 1.99
CA MET A 171 2.07 12.82 2.51
C MET A 171 1.82 11.49 1.80
N VAL A 172 2.92 10.89 1.38
CA VAL A 172 3.00 9.57 0.76
C VAL A 172 3.77 8.66 1.70
N THR A 173 3.34 7.40 1.78
CA THR A 173 4.13 6.33 2.39
C THR A 173 4.46 5.24 1.37
N LYS A 174 5.62 4.62 1.54
CA LYS A 174 6.03 3.42 0.84
C LYS A 174 6.71 2.46 1.79
N VAL A 175 6.13 1.26 1.96
CA VAL A 175 6.81 0.19 2.71
C VAL A 175 7.88 -0.45 1.84
N VAL A 176 9.05 -0.69 2.42
CA VAL A 176 10.19 -1.34 1.77
C VAL A 176 10.76 -2.45 2.65
N LYS A 177 11.46 -3.40 2.03
CA LYS A 177 12.23 -4.40 2.75
C LYS A 177 13.40 -3.75 3.51
N PRO A 178 13.89 -4.37 4.60
CA PRO A 178 15.08 -3.88 5.31
C PRO A 178 16.32 -3.70 4.43
N ASP A 179 16.59 -4.63 3.50
CA ASP A 179 17.73 -4.53 2.58
C ASP A 179 17.59 -3.37 1.59
N VAL A 180 16.37 -3.06 1.15
CA VAL A 180 16.07 -1.89 0.31
C VAL A 180 16.24 -0.60 1.10
N ALA A 181 15.75 -0.53 2.34
CA ALA A 181 15.95 0.64 3.21
C ALA A 181 17.44 0.91 3.46
N GLN A 182 18.20 -0.15 3.77
CA GLN A 182 19.65 -0.06 3.94
C GLN A 182 20.35 0.39 2.65
N ALA A 183 19.96 -0.13 1.48
CA ALA A 183 20.52 0.28 0.20
C ALA A 183 20.29 1.77 -0.10
N TYR A 184 19.14 2.33 0.29
CA TYR A 184 18.91 3.78 0.22
C TYR A 184 19.88 4.53 1.15
N LEU A 185 19.95 4.16 2.43
CA LEU A 185 20.79 4.81 3.44
C LEU A 185 22.29 4.74 3.11
N GLU A 186 22.74 3.64 2.51
CA GLU A 186 24.12 3.45 2.03
C GLU A 186 24.40 4.14 0.70
N ASN A 187 23.39 4.76 0.09
CA ASN A 187 23.47 5.34 -1.25
C ASN A 187 24.00 4.34 -2.28
N ALA A 188 23.58 3.08 -2.17
CA ALA A 188 23.99 2.02 -3.07
C ALA A 188 23.59 2.35 -4.51
N THR A 189 24.37 1.90 -5.48
CA THR A 189 24.06 2.04 -6.92
C THR A 189 23.63 0.72 -7.56
N GLU A 190 23.67 -0.36 -6.78
CA GLU A 190 23.25 -1.70 -7.18
C GLU A 190 22.50 -2.38 -6.03
N LEU A 191 21.44 -3.13 -6.35
CA LEU A 191 20.71 -3.96 -5.40
C LEU A 191 20.25 -5.24 -6.10
N GLY A 192 20.58 -6.41 -5.53
CA GLY A 192 20.23 -7.71 -6.12
C GLY A 192 20.80 -7.91 -7.53
N GLY A 193 21.99 -7.36 -7.82
CA GLY A 193 22.65 -7.45 -9.14
C GLY A 193 22.00 -6.59 -10.22
N ARG A 194 21.15 -5.63 -9.85
CA ARG A 194 20.50 -4.68 -10.77
C ARG A 194 20.88 -3.25 -10.40
N SER A 195 20.91 -2.38 -11.39
CA SER A 195 21.08 -0.94 -11.17
C SER A 195 19.98 -0.41 -10.23
N PHE A 196 20.42 0.36 -9.24
CA PHE A 196 19.58 0.99 -8.23
C PHE A 196 19.92 2.47 -8.17
N ASN A 197 18.89 3.32 -8.13
CA ASN A 197 19.06 4.77 -7.99
C ASN A 197 18.53 5.17 -6.62
N PRO A 198 19.40 5.51 -5.65
CA PRO A 198 18.97 5.84 -4.31
C PRO A 198 18.25 7.21 -4.25
N ALA A 199 18.40 8.04 -5.28
CA ALA A 199 17.73 9.34 -5.37
C ALA A 199 16.28 9.25 -5.88
N GLU A 200 15.77 8.06 -6.22
CA GLU A 200 14.44 7.86 -6.79
C GLU A 200 13.63 6.78 -6.09
N PHE A 201 12.30 6.94 -6.10
CA PHE A 201 11.33 5.91 -5.78
C PHE A 201 10.48 5.54 -7.00
N ARG A 202 9.85 4.37 -6.95
CA ARG A 202 8.88 3.88 -7.94
C ARG A 202 7.99 2.79 -7.34
N GLY A 203 6.96 2.38 -8.07
CA GLY A 203 6.09 1.29 -7.69
C GLY A 203 5.00 1.71 -6.71
N SER A 204 4.41 0.74 -6.02
CA SER A 204 3.32 0.94 -5.06
C SER A 204 3.64 1.97 -3.99
N ILE A 205 2.73 2.92 -3.84
CA ILE A 205 2.66 3.94 -2.78
C ILE A 205 1.22 4.11 -2.29
N ALA A 206 1.05 4.65 -1.09
CA ALA A 206 -0.25 5.03 -0.52
C ALA A 206 -0.19 6.44 0.05
N ARG A 207 -1.36 7.10 0.19
CA ARG A 207 -1.46 8.34 0.96
C ARG A 207 -1.17 8.05 2.43
N GLY A 208 -0.38 8.90 3.06
CA GLY A 208 -0.08 8.82 4.50
C GLY A 208 -1.35 8.77 5.33
N SER A 209 -2.37 9.56 4.97
CA SER A 209 -3.64 9.62 5.71
C SER A 209 -4.40 8.30 5.71
N ASP A 210 -4.20 7.47 4.69
CA ASP A 210 -4.85 6.16 4.54
C ASP A 210 -4.12 5.06 5.32
N THR A 211 -2.90 5.32 5.78
CA THR A 211 -2.06 4.36 6.53
C THR A 211 -1.71 4.81 7.94
N ALA A 212 -2.05 6.04 8.34
CA ALA A 212 -1.64 6.63 9.62
C ALA A 212 -2.11 5.83 10.86
N ASP A 213 -3.15 5.01 10.70
CA ASP A 213 -3.70 4.15 11.74
C ASP A 213 -3.09 2.72 11.75
N LEU A 214 -2.26 2.37 10.76
CA LEU A 214 -1.53 1.09 10.72
C LEU A 214 -0.25 1.24 11.55
N ARG A 215 -0.27 0.80 12.81
CA ARG A 215 0.74 1.11 13.83
C ARG A 215 1.52 -0.10 14.34
N SER A 216 1.28 -1.25 13.74
CA SER A 216 1.99 -2.49 14.03
C SER A 216 2.40 -3.19 12.74
N MET A 217 3.32 -4.15 12.86
CA MET A 217 3.84 -4.90 11.72
C MET A 217 2.71 -5.63 10.99
N ASP A 218 1.82 -6.26 11.75
CA ASP A 218 0.68 -7.00 11.22
C ASP A 218 -0.34 -6.05 10.58
N GLU A 219 -0.63 -4.89 11.17
CA GLU A 219 -1.52 -3.90 10.56
C GLU A 219 -0.96 -3.35 9.25
N LEU A 220 0.35 -3.07 9.15
CA LEU A 220 0.97 -2.68 7.89
C LEU A 220 0.94 -3.83 6.88
N ARG A 221 1.31 -5.04 7.30
CA ARG A 221 1.34 -6.23 6.45
C ARG A 221 -0.03 -6.51 5.86
N ASP A 222 -1.06 -6.57 6.69
CA ASP A 222 -2.42 -6.92 6.26
C ASP A 222 -3.10 -5.74 5.55
N GLY A 223 -2.97 -4.53 6.10
CA GLY A 223 -3.55 -3.31 5.56
C GLY A 223 -3.05 -3.00 4.16
N LEU A 224 -1.77 -3.24 3.88
CA LEU A 224 -1.16 -3.01 2.57
C LEU A 224 -1.00 -4.28 1.74
N ALA A 225 -1.49 -5.42 2.21
CA ALA A 225 -1.37 -6.73 1.56
C ALA A 225 0.07 -7.03 1.11
N LEU A 226 1.00 -6.97 2.06
CA LEU A 226 2.44 -7.14 1.84
C LEU A 226 2.90 -8.61 1.90
N ASP A 227 1.94 -9.55 1.88
CA ASP A 227 2.20 -10.98 1.88
C ASP A 227 2.02 -11.56 0.49
N ASP A 228 3.10 -12.04 -0.12
CA ASP A 228 3.07 -12.65 -1.45
C ASP A 228 2.81 -14.17 -1.39
N GLY A 229 2.49 -14.71 -0.21
CA GLY A 229 2.27 -16.13 -0.04
C GLY A 229 3.55 -16.98 -0.15
N GLY A 230 4.72 -16.37 0.07
CA GLY A 230 6.01 -17.07 0.09
C GLY A 230 6.80 -16.98 -1.21
N LEU A 231 6.48 -16.03 -2.10
CA LEU A 231 7.20 -15.77 -3.36
C LEU A 231 8.49 -14.96 -3.16
N GLY A 232 8.81 -14.59 -1.91
CA GLY A 232 10.10 -14.02 -1.50
C GLY A 232 10.21 -12.49 -1.59
N TRP A 233 9.15 -11.79 -1.95
CA TRP A 233 9.02 -10.34 -1.98
C TRP A 233 8.50 -9.73 -0.66
N THR A 234 7.78 -10.47 0.20
CA THR A 234 7.19 -9.96 1.46
C THR A 234 8.10 -8.99 2.26
N PRO A 235 7.80 -7.68 2.26
CA PRO A 235 8.59 -6.67 2.98
C PRO A 235 8.57 -6.81 4.51
N ILE A 236 7.44 -7.28 5.04
CA ILE A 236 7.21 -7.46 6.48
C ILE A 236 6.85 -8.94 6.68
N PRO A 237 7.81 -9.84 6.91
CA PRO A 237 7.53 -11.24 7.19
C PRO A 237 6.74 -11.40 8.50
N HIS A 238 6.02 -12.50 8.65
CA HIS A 238 5.27 -12.77 9.88
C HIS A 238 6.24 -12.84 11.08
N GLY A 239 5.93 -12.10 12.14
CA GLY A 239 6.80 -11.99 13.32
C GLY A 239 8.04 -11.11 13.11
N ALA A 240 8.07 -10.25 12.09
CA ALA A 240 9.11 -9.24 11.94
C ALA A 240 9.23 -8.36 13.19
N SER A 241 10.47 -8.07 13.60
CA SER A 241 10.75 -7.17 14.74
C SER A 241 10.76 -5.69 14.36
N GLU A 242 10.80 -5.40 13.06
CA GLU A 242 10.82 -4.05 12.51
C GLU A 242 10.25 -4.01 11.09
N ALA A 243 9.84 -2.84 10.62
CA ALA A 243 9.55 -2.56 9.22
C ALA A 243 9.94 -1.13 8.88
N TYR A 244 10.12 -0.89 7.58
CA TYR A 244 10.60 0.38 7.07
C TYR A 244 9.58 1.04 6.16
N GLN A 245 9.31 2.31 6.43
CA GLN A 245 8.42 3.16 5.64
C GLN A 245 9.19 4.38 5.15
N MET A 246 9.17 4.63 3.85
CA MET A 246 9.61 5.92 3.30
C MET A 246 8.44 6.89 3.36
N ARG A 247 8.65 8.08 3.91
CA ARG A 247 7.64 9.11 4.13
C ARG A 247 8.08 10.42 3.50
N PHE A 248 7.24 11.00 2.66
CA PHE A 248 7.55 12.24 1.98
C PHE A 248 6.30 12.91 1.41
N PRO A 249 6.28 14.25 1.24
CA PRO A 249 5.23 14.91 0.50
C PRO A 249 5.30 14.53 -0.98
N ALA A 250 4.16 14.28 -1.62
CA ALA A 250 4.05 13.97 -3.04
C ALA A 250 4.75 15.07 -3.87
N PRO A 251 5.81 14.75 -4.63
CA PRO A 251 6.54 15.75 -5.41
C PRO A 251 5.68 16.43 -6.48
N HIS A 252 6.02 17.69 -6.79
CA HIS A 252 5.42 18.39 -7.92
C HIS A 252 5.58 17.60 -9.21
N GLY A 253 4.48 17.40 -9.94
CA GLY A 253 4.47 16.68 -11.20
C GLY A 253 4.73 15.17 -11.10
N MET A 254 4.67 14.58 -9.89
CA MET A 254 4.73 13.12 -9.74
C MET A 254 3.61 12.46 -10.53
N HIS A 255 3.97 11.47 -11.34
CA HIS A 255 3.01 10.64 -12.06
C HIS A 255 2.75 9.36 -11.27
N ALA A 256 1.54 9.24 -10.72
CA ALA A 256 1.11 8.09 -9.95
C ALA A 256 -0.34 7.74 -10.29
N ASP A 257 -0.54 6.56 -10.87
CA ASP A 257 -1.84 6.08 -11.31
C ASP A 257 -2.43 5.09 -10.30
N PRO A 258 -3.75 5.09 -10.05
CA PRO A 258 -4.37 3.99 -9.31
C PRO A 258 -4.01 2.64 -9.91
N THR A 259 -3.73 1.64 -9.07
CA THR A 259 -3.27 0.30 -9.49
C THR A 259 -4.41 -0.56 -10.05
N LEU A 260 -4.96 -0.12 -11.19
CA LEU A 260 -6.03 -0.80 -11.90
C LEU A 260 -5.50 -1.93 -12.77
N GLY A 261 -6.19 -3.06 -12.77
CA GLY A 261 -5.72 -4.24 -13.49
C GLY A 261 -6.49 -5.51 -13.17
N ALA A 262 -5.79 -6.64 -13.23
CA ALA A 262 -6.30 -7.96 -12.89
C ALA A 262 -5.20 -8.91 -12.42
N VAL A 263 -5.61 -10.03 -11.81
CA VAL A 263 -4.68 -11.07 -11.38
C VAL A 263 -4.38 -11.99 -12.56
N GLY A 264 -3.13 -12.01 -13.02
CA GLY A 264 -2.64 -12.92 -14.07
C GLY A 264 -3.33 -12.83 -15.45
N ASP A 265 -4.19 -11.83 -15.69
CA ASP A 265 -4.95 -11.66 -16.94
C ASP A 265 -4.74 -10.27 -17.54
N GLN A 266 -3.79 -10.15 -18.48
CA GLN A 266 -3.46 -8.87 -19.13
C GLN A 266 -4.61 -8.32 -19.95
N ALA A 267 -5.41 -9.17 -20.59
CA ALA A 267 -6.52 -8.71 -21.42
C ALA A 267 -7.62 -8.10 -20.55
N LEU A 268 -7.90 -8.68 -19.39
CA LEU A 268 -8.80 -8.07 -18.41
C LEU A 268 -8.18 -6.80 -17.82
N ALA A 269 -6.89 -6.82 -17.46
CA ALA A 269 -6.20 -5.66 -16.90
C ALA A 269 -6.31 -4.44 -17.82
N ASP A 270 -6.03 -4.60 -19.12
CA ASP A 270 -6.13 -3.51 -20.11
C ASP A 270 -7.56 -3.00 -20.25
N ARG A 271 -8.57 -3.88 -20.17
CA ARG A 271 -9.98 -3.46 -20.16
C ARG A 271 -10.31 -2.61 -18.93
N VAL A 272 -9.87 -3.04 -17.74
CA VAL A 272 -10.10 -2.31 -16.48
C VAL A 272 -9.43 -0.93 -16.52
N ALA A 273 -8.17 -0.85 -16.96
CA ALA A 273 -7.46 0.41 -17.14
C ALA A 273 -8.16 1.34 -18.15
N GLY A 274 -8.65 0.78 -19.27
CA GLY A 274 -9.42 1.52 -20.26
C GLY A 274 -10.70 2.14 -19.69
N MET A 275 -11.34 1.55 -18.67
CA MET A 275 -12.50 2.15 -18.00
C MET A 275 -12.15 3.42 -17.22
N ALA A 276 -10.90 3.57 -16.79
CA ALA A 276 -10.36 4.77 -16.14
C ALA A 276 -9.69 5.73 -17.14
N GLY A 277 -9.67 5.41 -18.43
CA GLY A 277 -8.96 6.19 -19.44
C GLY A 277 -7.43 6.07 -19.37
N GLN A 278 -6.91 4.99 -18.75
CA GLN A 278 -5.48 4.67 -18.75
C GLN A 278 -5.12 3.84 -19.99
N ASP A 279 -3.88 3.98 -20.46
CA ASP A 279 -3.40 3.33 -21.69
C ASP A 279 -3.22 1.80 -21.54
N ALA A 280 -2.84 1.33 -20.34
CA ALA A 280 -2.57 -0.08 -20.07
C ALA A 280 -2.81 -0.44 -18.61
N GLY A 281 -3.27 -1.67 -18.36
CA GLY A 281 -3.46 -2.19 -17.00
C GLY A 281 -2.31 -3.07 -16.53
N LYS A 282 -2.33 -3.42 -15.25
CA LYS A 282 -1.35 -4.33 -14.66
C LYS A 282 -1.94 -5.73 -14.51
N ALA A 283 -1.30 -6.74 -15.09
CA ALA A 283 -1.54 -8.14 -14.73
C ALA A 283 -0.47 -8.59 -13.73
N TRP A 284 -0.73 -8.43 -12.44
CA TRP A 284 0.17 -8.87 -11.38
C TRP A 284 -0.35 -10.14 -10.71
N ASP A 285 0.52 -10.79 -9.94
CA ASP A 285 0.16 -11.95 -9.14
C ASP A 285 -0.53 -11.53 -7.84
N ALA A 286 -1.15 -12.51 -7.16
CA ALA A 286 -1.65 -12.31 -5.81
C ALA A 286 -0.53 -11.75 -4.89
N PRO A 287 -0.84 -10.86 -3.93
CA PRO A 287 -2.17 -10.51 -3.41
C PRO A 287 -2.83 -9.31 -4.12
N PHE A 288 -2.35 -8.93 -5.31
CA PHE A 288 -2.95 -7.87 -6.12
C PHE A 288 -4.45 -8.13 -6.37
N LEU A 289 -5.27 -7.08 -6.33
CA LEU A 289 -6.70 -7.17 -6.60
C LEU A 289 -7.10 -6.63 -7.98
N GLY A 290 -6.31 -5.72 -8.55
CA GLY A 290 -6.68 -5.01 -9.79
C GLY A 290 -7.71 -3.89 -9.61
N THR A 291 -8.17 -3.63 -8.39
CA THR A 291 -9.23 -2.65 -8.09
C THR A 291 -8.69 -1.25 -7.77
N GLY A 292 -7.36 -1.06 -7.74
CA GLY A 292 -6.72 0.16 -7.23
C GLY A 292 -6.67 0.25 -5.70
N TYR A 293 -6.97 -0.86 -5.01
CA TYR A 293 -6.87 -1.02 -3.56
C TYR A 293 -5.98 -2.22 -3.23
N THR A 294 -5.31 -2.15 -2.09
CA THR A 294 -4.65 -3.30 -1.47
C THR A 294 -5.68 -4.31 -0.97
N GLY A 295 -5.25 -5.54 -0.67
CA GLY A 295 -6.08 -6.56 -0.01
C GLY A 295 -6.66 -6.15 1.34
N GLY A 296 -6.03 -5.19 2.04
CA GLY A 296 -6.55 -4.58 3.27
C GLY A 296 -7.48 -3.38 3.04
N GLY A 297 -7.67 -2.97 1.78
CA GLY A 297 -8.55 -1.86 1.41
C GLY A 297 -7.93 -0.48 1.52
N VAL A 298 -6.60 -0.36 1.49
CA VAL A 298 -5.94 0.95 1.35
C VAL A 298 -5.90 1.31 -0.14
N PRO A 299 -6.27 2.53 -0.55
CA PRO A 299 -6.06 2.95 -1.93
C PRO A 299 -4.57 2.94 -2.28
N GLU A 300 -4.23 2.34 -3.42
CA GLU A 300 -2.86 2.19 -3.88
C GLU A 300 -2.65 2.92 -5.21
N TRP A 301 -1.46 3.47 -5.41
CA TRP A 301 -1.01 4.05 -6.67
C TRP A 301 0.33 3.44 -7.10
N ASP A 302 0.54 3.28 -8.40
CA ASP A 302 1.83 2.92 -9.01
C ASP A 302 2.55 4.20 -9.44
N ALA A 303 3.61 4.56 -8.70
CA ALA A 303 4.44 5.71 -9.03
C ALA A 303 5.44 5.36 -10.14
N ALA A 304 5.48 6.17 -11.19
CA ALA A 304 6.60 6.18 -12.13
C ALA A 304 7.92 6.55 -11.40
N PRO A 305 9.10 6.19 -11.95
CA PRO A 305 10.38 6.63 -11.41
C PRO A 305 10.39 8.13 -11.16
N THR A 306 10.49 8.52 -9.89
CA THR A 306 10.37 9.91 -9.44
C THR A 306 11.45 10.19 -8.40
N GLY A 307 12.12 11.33 -8.53
CA GLY A 307 13.13 11.76 -7.57
C GLY A 307 12.52 12.09 -6.21
N PHE A 308 13.20 11.69 -5.13
CA PHE A 308 12.75 12.05 -3.79
C PHE A 308 12.77 13.58 -3.59
N PRO A 309 11.76 14.14 -2.89
CA PRO A 309 11.82 15.52 -2.46
C PRO A 309 12.87 15.68 -1.35
N HIS A 310 13.36 16.90 -1.19
CA HIS A 310 14.29 17.23 -0.11
C HIS A 310 13.64 17.02 1.26
N GLY A 311 14.35 16.33 2.15
CA GLY A 311 13.88 15.96 3.47
C GLY A 311 12.93 14.77 3.50
N ALA A 312 12.78 13.99 2.42
CA ALA A 312 12.11 12.68 2.51
C ALA A 312 12.78 11.82 3.59
N GLU A 313 12.02 11.03 4.34
CA GLU A 313 12.54 10.28 5.50
C GLU A 313 12.30 8.77 5.36
N ILE A 314 13.22 7.97 5.88
CA ILE A 314 13.03 6.54 6.13
C ILE A 314 12.74 6.38 7.62
N TRP A 315 11.59 5.77 7.92
CA TRP A 315 11.11 5.51 9.26
C TRP A 315 11.16 4.03 9.58
N ARG A 316 11.67 3.68 10.76
CA ARG A 316 11.58 2.33 11.32
C ARG A 316 10.40 2.28 12.28
N LEU A 317 9.50 1.32 12.08
CA LEU A 317 8.50 0.90 13.05
C LEU A 317 9.06 -0.30 13.83
N ASN A 318 9.12 -0.19 15.15
CA ASN A 318 9.62 -1.20 16.06
C ASN A 318 8.51 -2.16 16.52
N ALA A 319 8.88 -3.34 17.03
CA ALA A 319 7.94 -4.35 17.52
C ALA A 319 6.99 -3.88 18.63
N ASP A 320 7.37 -2.84 19.39
CA ASP A 320 6.55 -2.25 20.44
C ASP A 320 5.57 -1.16 19.93
N GLY A 321 5.54 -0.93 18.61
CA GLY A 321 4.72 0.08 17.96
C GLY A 321 5.31 1.49 17.96
N THR A 322 6.52 1.68 18.50
CA THR A 322 7.24 2.96 18.41
C THR A 322 7.82 3.16 17.02
N GLU A 323 7.92 4.42 16.59
CA GLU A 323 8.49 4.79 15.29
C GLU A 323 9.61 5.80 15.49
N GLU A 324 10.68 5.68 14.71
CA GLU A 324 11.79 6.63 14.69
C GLU A 324 12.27 6.84 13.24
N ALA A 325 12.70 8.06 12.92
CA ALA A 325 13.33 8.32 11.63
C ALA A 325 14.78 7.83 11.69
N VAL A 326 15.19 7.01 10.73
CA VAL A 326 16.55 6.44 10.66
C VAL A 326 17.42 7.14 9.61
N GLY A 327 16.81 7.85 8.66
CA GLY A 327 17.55 8.72 7.77
C GLY A 327 16.66 9.62 6.92
N TYR A 328 17.28 10.59 6.26
CA TYR A 328 16.63 11.58 5.42
C TYR A 328 17.37 11.79 4.09
N PHE A 329 16.64 12.19 3.05
CA PHE A 329 17.18 12.48 1.73
C PHE A 329 17.53 13.95 1.60
N ASP A 330 18.82 14.25 1.42
CA ASP A 330 19.29 15.58 1.10
C ASP A 330 19.38 15.76 -0.42
N LYS A 331 18.36 16.40 -1.01
CA LYS A 331 18.33 16.71 -2.44
C LYS A 331 19.48 17.60 -2.93
N ASN A 332 20.10 18.41 -2.06
CA ASN A 332 21.22 19.26 -2.47
C ASN A 332 22.46 18.41 -2.80
N ASP A 333 22.68 17.35 -2.02
CA ASP A 333 23.77 16.40 -2.23
C ASP A 333 23.34 15.22 -3.13
N GLY A 334 22.04 15.00 -3.27
CA GLY A 334 21.45 13.85 -3.95
C GLY A 334 21.65 12.53 -3.18
N LEU A 335 21.80 12.61 -1.85
CA LEU A 335 22.18 11.49 -0.99
C LEU A 335 21.28 11.36 0.23
N TRP A 336 21.09 10.12 0.68
CA TRP A 336 20.55 9.80 1.99
C TRP A 336 21.61 9.98 3.08
N LYS A 337 21.18 10.49 4.23
CA LYS A 337 21.96 10.68 5.45
C LYS A 337 21.23 9.99 6.60
N TYR A 338 21.96 9.46 7.57
CA TYR A 338 21.37 8.94 8.80
C TYR A 338 20.89 10.09 9.69
N HIS A 339 19.86 9.85 10.49
CA HIS A 339 19.59 10.69 11.66
C HIS A 339 20.58 10.31 12.77
N ASP A 340 21.11 11.31 13.47
CA ASP A 340 22.05 11.15 14.60
C ASP A 340 21.36 10.72 15.90
#